data_AF-A0A972VIM8-F1
#
_entry.id   AF-A0A972VIM8-F1
#
_cell.length_a   1.000
_cell.length_b   1.000
_cell.length_c   1.000
_cell.angle_alpha   90.00
_cell.angle_beta   90.00
_cell.angle_gamma   90.00
#
_symmetry.space_group_name_H-M   'P 1'
#
loop_
_entity.id
_entity.type
_entity.pdbx_description
1 polymer ?
#
loop_
_entity_poly.entity_id
_entity_poly.type
_entity_poly.pdbx_seq_one_letter_code
_entity_poly.pdbx_strand_id
1 'polypeptide(L)'
;IKRAEYFRNVFDPQTKFARPRRIDGSWLDPFDPLKRDAWYAEGNAWQYTWFVPHDVAGLIQLMGQDDFNQRLTQGFELAQPKKFFHPLYVNVGNQPNMQAPWLFNYSGKPWLTQKWSRLMLDEYFGMGPVDGYPGDEDQGQMGGWFVMTAMGLFQTNGGCSVKPVYEVGSPLFDRIVIHLDPKYYSGGTFTIEARNNSSKNVYIQSATLDGKPLNKPRFFATDLQDGGTLVLDMGPTPNKTWGNQPKDAPPSMTNTP
;
A
#
# COMPACT_ATOMS: atom_id res chain seq x y z
N ILE A 1 -13.97 -3.06 19.27
CA ILE A 1 -12.49 -3.17 19.25
C ILE A 1 -12.02 -4.62 19.38
N LYS A 2 -12.37 -5.40 20.41
CA LYS A 2 -11.92 -6.81 20.60
C LYS A 2 -11.94 -7.70 19.32
N ARG A 3 -13.02 -7.68 18.53
CA ARG A 3 -13.11 -8.48 17.29
C ARG A 3 -12.10 -8.06 16.20
N ALA A 4 -11.65 -6.81 16.19
CA ALA A 4 -10.64 -6.33 15.25
C ALA A 4 -9.27 -6.98 15.47
N GLU A 5 -9.01 -7.56 16.65
CA GLU A 5 -7.77 -8.29 16.95
C GLU A 5 -7.82 -9.76 16.47
N TYR A 6 -8.92 -10.24 15.90
CA TYR A 6 -9.08 -11.66 15.57
C TYR A 6 -8.14 -12.16 14.46
N PHE A 7 -7.48 -11.27 13.71
CA PHE A 7 -6.38 -11.68 12.83
C PHE A 7 -5.26 -12.40 13.59
N ARG A 8 -5.07 -12.06 14.88
CA ARG A 8 -4.11 -12.71 15.78
C ARG A 8 -4.47 -14.18 16.06
N ASN A 9 -5.74 -14.56 15.96
CA ASN A 9 -6.19 -15.93 16.23
C ASN A 9 -5.75 -16.92 15.15
N VAL A 10 -5.52 -16.42 13.94
CA VAL A 10 -5.09 -17.20 12.77
C VAL A 10 -3.64 -16.92 12.38
N PHE A 11 -2.92 -16.08 13.11
CA PHE A 11 -1.49 -15.86 12.90
C PHE A 11 -0.68 -16.93 13.64
N ASP A 12 -0.02 -17.82 12.90
CA ASP A 12 0.84 -18.85 13.48
C ASP A 12 2.23 -18.25 13.79
N PRO A 13 2.64 -18.15 15.07
CA PRO A 13 3.91 -17.52 15.44
C PRO A 13 5.14 -18.30 14.96
N GLN A 14 5.02 -19.60 14.67
CA GLN A 14 6.14 -20.40 14.18
C GLN A 14 6.43 -20.10 12.70
N THR A 15 5.38 -20.08 11.87
CA THR A 15 5.52 -19.85 10.42
C THR A 15 5.44 -18.38 10.03
N LYS A 16 4.85 -17.55 10.91
CA LYS A 16 4.54 -16.13 10.73
C LYS A 16 3.62 -15.87 9.51
N PHE A 17 2.68 -16.77 9.27
CA PHE A 17 1.64 -16.62 8.26
C PHE A 17 0.26 -16.70 8.91
N ALA A 18 -0.74 -16.12 8.23
CA ALA A 18 -2.14 -16.43 8.49
C ALA A 18 -2.38 -17.89 8.10
N ARG A 19 -2.39 -18.80 9.09
CA ARG A 19 -2.53 -20.25 8.92
C ARG A 19 -3.92 -20.70 9.40
N PRO A 20 -4.60 -21.62 8.70
CA PRO A 20 -5.92 -22.05 9.11
C PRO A 20 -5.83 -22.79 10.45
N ARG A 21 -6.77 -22.50 11.34
CA ARG A 21 -6.84 -23.04 12.69
C ARG A 21 -8.12 -23.85 12.86
N ARG A 22 -7.98 -25.09 13.33
CA ARG A 22 -9.10 -26.02 13.53
C ARG A 22 -9.89 -25.66 14.79
N ILE A 23 -11.08 -26.24 14.90
CA ILE A 23 -12.00 -26.03 16.04
C ILE A 23 -11.35 -26.44 17.38
N ASP A 24 -10.52 -27.49 17.36
CA ASP A 24 -9.75 -27.96 18.53
C ASP A 24 -8.56 -27.05 18.89
N GLY A 25 -8.34 -25.98 18.13
CA GLY A 25 -7.26 -25.02 18.32
C GLY A 25 -5.93 -25.40 17.66
N SER A 26 -5.82 -26.59 17.06
CA SER A 26 -4.63 -27.02 16.31
C SER A 26 -4.51 -26.30 14.98
N TRP A 27 -3.27 -26.14 14.50
CA TRP A 27 -3.00 -25.56 13.18
C TRP A 27 -3.20 -26.60 12.08
N LEU A 28 -3.61 -26.18 10.88
CA LEU A 28 -3.67 -27.05 9.72
C LEU A 28 -2.28 -27.62 9.40
N ASP A 29 -2.14 -28.94 9.35
CA ASP A 29 -0.89 -29.64 9.01
C ASP A 29 -1.16 -30.80 8.03
N PRO A 30 -0.32 -31.04 7.00
CA PRO A 30 0.85 -30.24 6.60
C PRO A 30 0.45 -28.85 6.08
N PHE A 31 1.34 -27.87 6.24
CA PHE A 31 1.12 -26.48 5.81
C PHE A 31 2.16 -26.02 4.79
N ASP A 32 1.66 -25.52 3.65
CA ASP A 32 2.44 -24.83 2.63
C ASP A 32 1.83 -23.43 2.42
N PRO A 33 2.56 -22.34 2.74
CA PRO A 33 2.04 -20.98 2.64
C PRO A 33 1.80 -20.52 1.20
N LEU A 34 2.35 -21.21 0.20
CA LEU A 34 2.18 -20.89 -1.22
C LEU A 34 1.04 -21.68 -1.87
N LYS A 35 0.54 -22.73 -1.21
CA LYS A 35 -0.54 -23.55 -1.72
C LYS A 35 -1.83 -22.73 -1.83
N ARG A 36 -2.41 -22.72 -3.03
CA ARG A 36 -3.76 -22.21 -3.28
C ARG A 36 -4.75 -23.31 -2.92
N ASP A 37 -5.61 -23.05 -1.94
CA ASP A 37 -6.60 -24.01 -1.46
C ASP A 37 -7.84 -23.29 -0.92
N ALA A 38 -8.82 -24.08 -0.43
CA ALA A 38 -10.13 -23.57 -0.02
C ALA A 38 -10.10 -22.66 1.21
N TRP A 39 -8.97 -22.50 1.91
CA TRP A 39 -8.89 -21.65 3.09
C TRP A 39 -8.71 -20.17 2.74
N TYR A 40 -8.29 -19.86 1.51
CA TYR A 40 -8.06 -18.51 1.00
C TYR A 40 -8.84 -18.31 -0.29
N ALA A 41 -9.65 -17.25 -0.36
CA ALA A 41 -10.36 -16.95 -1.59
C ALA A 41 -9.36 -16.44 -2.65
N GLU A 42 -9.22 -17.20 -3.74
CA GLU A 42 -8.40 -16.84 -4.91
C GLU A 42 -6.91 -16.58 -4.64
N GLY A 43 -6.39 -17.00 -3.48
CA GLY A 43 -5.01 -16.76 -3.09
C GLY A 43 -4.40 -17.89 -2.27
N ASN A 44 -3.42 -17.53 -1.46
CA ASN A 44 -2.74 -18.41 -0.52
C ASN A 44 -2.41 -17.66 0.78
N ALA A 45 -1.79 -18.36 1.73
CA ALA A 45 -1.41 -17.79 3.02
C ALA A 45 -0.43 -16.62 2.87
N TRP A 46 0.53 -16.72 1.94
CA TRP A 46 1.50 -15.65 1.69
C TRP A 46 0.79 -14.36 1.34
N GLN A 47 -0.17 -14.41 0.41
CA GLN A 47 -0.93 -13.23 -0.05
C GLN A 47 -1.84 -12.69 1.07
N TYR A 48 -2.58 -13.55 1.75
CA TYR A 48 -3.56 -13.14 2.77
C TYR A 48 -2.95 -12.64 4.09
N THR A 49 -1.71 -13.04 4.40
CA THR A 49 -1.05 -12.62 5.66
C THR A 49 -0.93 -11.11 5.77
N TRP A 50 -0.82 -10.41 4.64
CA TRP A 50 -0.70 -8.96 4.57
C TRP A 50 -2.02 -8.20 4.77
N PHE A 51 -3.17 -8.89 4.78
CA PHE A 51 -4.50 -8.27 4.77
C PHE A 51 -4.99 -7.93 6.18
N VAL A 52 -4.27 -7.03 6.87
CA VAL A 52 -4.64 -6.47 8.18
C VAL A 52 -4.71 -4.94 8.09
N PRO A 53 -5.58 -4.39 7.23
CA PRO A 53 -5.51 -2.99 6.82
C PRO A 53 -5.73 -1.98 7.96
N HIS A 54 -6.48 -2.37 8.99
CA HIS A 54 -6.74 -1.53 10.17
C HIS A 54 -5.61 -1.57 11.21
N ASP A 55 -4.69 -2.53 11.15
CA ASP A 55 -3.67 -2.75 12.17
C ASP A 55 -2.35 -3.31 11.61
N VAL A 56 -1.79 -2.63 10.63
CA VAL A 56 -0.51 -3.02 10.01
C VAL A 56 0.63 -2.99 11.05
N ALA A 57 0.63 -2.02 11.97
CA ALA A 57 1.59 -2.01 13.08
C ALA A 57 1.49 -3.27 13.96
N GLY A 58 0.27 -3.75 14.24
CA GLY A 58 0.07 -5.01 14.97
C GLY A 58 0.62 -6.23 14.22
N LEU A 59 0.48 -6.27 12.89
CA LEU A 59 1.09 -7.31 12.06
C LEU A 59 2.63 -7.24 12.07
N ILE A 60 3.19 -6.02 11.97
CA ILE A 60 4.65 -5.80 12.06
C ILE A 60 5.19 -6.29 13.41
N GLN A 61 4.48 -6.04 14.51
CA GLN A 61 4.88 -6.54 15.84
C GLN A 61 4.89 -8.06 15.93
N LEU A 62 3.90 -8.75 15.33
CA LEU A 62 3.85 -10.21 15.32
C LEU A 62 4.94 -10.85 14.45
N MET A 63 5.21 -10.24 13.29
CA MET A 63 6.17 -10.78 12.32
C MET A 63 7.61 -10.40 12.67
N GLY A 64 7.82 -9.22 13.26
CA GLY A 64 9.11 -8.54 13.32
C GLY A 64 9.34 -7.69 12.07
N GLN A 65 9.83 -6.46 12.26
CA GLN A 65 9.97 -5.48 11.17
C GLN A 65 10.96 -5.92 10.08
N ASP A 66 12.04 -6.61 10.45
CA ASP A 66 13.02 -7.12 9.49
C ASP A 66 12.42 -8.22 8.62
N ASP A 67 11.79 -9.24 9.22
CA ASP A 67 11.08 -10.31 8.51
C ASP A 67 9.97 -9.74 7.62
N PHE A 68 9.21 -8.76 8.11
CA PHE A 68 8.16 -8.07 7.34
C PHE A 68 8.75 -7.44 6.07
N ASN A 69 9.79 -6.63 6.23
CA ASN A 69 10.43 -5.95 5.12
C ASN A 69 11.08 -6.96 4.15
N GLN A 70 11.75 -7.99 4.66
CA GLN A 70 12.43 -9.00 3.85
C GLN A 70 11.44 -9.82 3.02
N ARG A 71 10.41 -10.39 3.66
CA ARG A 71 9.40 -11.22 2.98
C ARG A 71 8.62 -10.42 1.94
N LEU A 72 8.24 -9.19 2.27
CA LEU A 72 7.52 -8.32 1.33
C LEU A 72 8.42 -7.96 0.14
N THR A 73 9.67 -7.55 0.39
CA THR A 73 10.65 -7.25 -0.68
C THR A 73 10.88 -8.45 -1.60
N GLN A 74 11.12 -9.62 -1.03
CA GLN A 74 11.29 -10.86 -1.77
C GLN A 74 10.06 -11.18 -2.62
N GLY A 75 8.85 -10.98 -2.08
CA GLY A 75 7.60 -11.20 -2.82
C GLY A 75 7.49 -10.30 -4.05
N PHE A 76 7.88 -9.03 -3.95
CA PHE A 76 7.94 -8.12 -5.09
C PHE A 76 8.99 -8.55 -6.12
N GLU A 77 10.20 -8.91 -5.67
CA GLU A 77 11.28 -9.36 -6.55
C GLU A 77 10.91 -10.65 -7.32
N LEU A 78 10.18 -11.57 -6.67
CA LEU A 78 9.68 -12.79 -7.32
C LEU A 78 8.50 -12.52 -8.26
N ALA A 79 7.70 -11.49 -7.98
CA ALA A 79 6.54 -11.12 -8.79
C ALA A 79 6.89 -10.26 -10.01
N GLN A 80 7.92 -9.42 -9.92
CA GLN A 80 8.30 -8.47 -10.98
C GLN A 80 8.56 -9.16 -12.35
N PRO A 81 9.27 -10.30 -12.46
CA PRO A 81 9.47 -10.97 -13.75
C PRO A 81 8.16 -11.40 -14.44
N LYS A 82 7.06 -11.49 -13.69
CA LYS A 82 5.71 -11.74 -14.21
C LYS A 82 4.84 -10.49 -14.22
N LYS A 83 5.46 -9.30 -14.23
CA LYS A 83 4.80 -7.99 -14.26
C LYS A 83 3.76 -7.85 -13.14
N PHE A 84 4.03 -8.42 -11.96
CA PHE A 84 3.12 -8.41 -10.82
C PHE A 84 1.75 -9.08 -11.06
N PHE A 85 1.67 -9.98 -12.04
CA PHE A 85 0.58 -10.94 -12.22
C PHE A 85 1.06 -12.33 -11.80
N HIS A 86 1.40 -12.49 -10.51
CA HIS A 86 2.02 -13.70 -9.98
C HIS A 86 1.05 -14.56 -9.16
N PRO A 87 0.92 -15.88 -9.41
CA PRO A 87 -0.07 -16.71 -8.71
C PRO A 87 0.25 -17.00 -7.24
N LEU A 88 1.50 -16.79 -6.80
CA LEU A 88 1.98 -17.20 -5.46
C LEU A 88 2.43 -16.06 -4.55
N TYR A 89 2.79 -14.91 -5.12
CA TYR A 89 3.39 -13.78 -4.40
C TYR A 89 2.57 -12.53 -4.69
N VAL A 90 3.20 -11.35 -4.80
CA VAL A 90 2.47 -10.12 -5.09
C VAL A 90 1.71 -10.24 -6.41
N ASN A 91 0.40 -10.04 -6.35
CA ASN A 91 -0.49 -9.97 -7.50
C ASN A 91 -1.31 -8.68 -7.41
N VAL A 92 -1.01 -7.68 -8.22
CA VAL A 92 -1.80 -6.42 -8.25
C VAL A 92 -3.14 -6.61 -8.98
N GLY A 93 -3.23 -7.62 -9.83
CA GLY A 93 -4.47 -8.04 -10.49
C GLY A 93 -5.41 -8.87 -9.61
N ASN A 94 -5.21 -8.88 -8.28
CA ASN A 94 -6.10 -9.55 -7.33
C ASN A 94 -6.20 -8.72 -6.04
N GLN A 95 -7.43 -8.51 -5.57
CA GLN A 95 -7.81 -7.56 -4.50
C GLN A 95 -7.05 -7.74 -3.19
N PRO A 96 -6.79 -8.97 -2.68
CA PRO A 96 -6.14 -9.16 -1.38
C PRO A 96 -4.71 -8.62 -1.31
N ASN A 97 -4.09 -8.23 -2.44
CA ASN A 97 -2.70 -7.82 -2.52
C ASN A 97 -2.47 -6.42 -3.10
N MET A 98 -3.52 -5.71 -3.47
CA MET A 98 -3.41 -4.38 -4.05
C MET A 98 -2.78 -3.35 -3.09
N GLN A 99 -2.90 -3.56 -1.78
CA GLN A 99 -2.27 -2.73 -0.74
C GLN A 99 -0.78 -3.04 -0.53
N ALA A 100 -0.24 -4.13 -1.07
CA ALA A 100 1.11 -4.61 -0.78
C ALA A 100 2.22 -3.55 -0.88
N PRO A 101 2.29 -2.67 -1.91
CA PRO A 101 3.39 -1.71 -2.00
C PRO A 101 3.31 -0.64 -0.92
N TRP A 102 2.10 -0.31 -0.47
CA TRP A 102 1.83 0.74 0.52
C TRP A 102 2.24 0.33 1.94
N LEU A 103 2.35 -0.97 2.20
CA LEU A 103 2.77 -1.50 3.50
C LEU A 103 4.18 -1.04 3.92
N PHE A 104 5.07 -0.68 2.97
CA PHE A 104 6.38 -0.15 3.32
C PHE A 104 6.36 1.23 3.98
N ASN A 105 5.29 2.00 3.82
CA ASN A 105 5.06 3.24 4.58
C ASN A 105 4.89 2.98 6.08
N TYR A 106 4.38 1.80 6.46
CA TYR A 106 4.19 1.40 7.85
C TYR A 106 5.46 0.81 8.47
N SER A 107 6.35 0.24 7.65
CA SER A 107 7.54 -0.49 8.11
C SER A 107 8.85 0.31 7.98
N GLY A 108 8.76 1.63 7.80
CA GLY A 108 9.90 2.54 7.80
C GLY A 108 10.72 2.54 6.50
N LYS A 109 10.17 2.03 5.39
CA LYS A 109 10.84 2.00 4.08
C LYS A 109 9.99 2.64 2.97
N PRO A 110 9.47 3.88 3.11
CA PRO A 110 8.56 4.49 2.14
C PRO A 110 9.13 4.59 0.72
N TRP A 111 10.45 4.62 0.55
CA TRP A 111 11.07 4.55 -0.77
C TRP A 111 10.79 3.24 -1.53
N LEU A 112 10.49 2.14 -0.83
CA LEU A 112 10.04 0.90 -1.46
C LEU A 112 8.57 0.99 -1.90
N THR A 113 7.71 1.72 -1.17
CA THR A 113 6.37 2.06 -1.68
C THR A 113 6.48 2.82 -2.99
N GLN A 114 7.31 3.87 -3.02
CA GLN A 114 7.54 4.70 -4.22
C GLN A 114 8.05 3.87 -5.41
N LYS A 115 9.03 2.99 -5.18
CA LYS A 115 9.57 2.10 -6.22
C LYS A 115 8.49 1.19 -6.79
N TRP A 116 7.84 0.41 -5.93
CA TRP A 116 6.97 -0.67 -6.37
C TRP A 116 5.64 -0.16 -6.92
N SER A 117 5.08 0.89 -6.35
CA SER A 117 3.83 1.47 -6.86
C SER A 117 4.00 2.04 -8.27
N ARG A 118 5.12 2.74 -8.54
CA ARG A 118 5.44 3.25 -9.89
C ARG A 118 5.69 2.13 -10.88
N LEU A 119 6.49 1.16 -10.49
CA LEU A 119 6.84 0.06 -11.38
C LEU A 119 5.62 -0.81 -11.73
N MET A 120 4.68 -0.98 -10.80
CA MET A 120 3.42 -1.67 -11.08
C MET A 120 2.55 -0.93 -12.10
N LEU A 121 2.45 0.40 -12.02
CA LEU A 121 1.75 1.18 -13.04
C LEU A 121 2.37 0.97 -14.43
N ASP A 122 3.70 0.94 -14.51
CA ASP A 122 4.43 0.84 -15.77
C ASP A 122 4.43 -0.58 -16.35
N GLU A 123 4.47 -1.63 -15.51
CA GLU A 123 4.64 -3.02 -15.98
C GLU A 123 3.35 -3.82 -16.08
N TYR A 124 2.37 -3.60 -15.19
CA TYR A 124 1.14 -4.41 -15.13
C TYR A 124 0.06 -3.90 -16.09
N PHE A 125 -0.18 -2.58 -16.13
CA PHE A 125 -1.28 -2.01 -16.90
C PHE A 125 -0.86 -1.72 -18.35
N GLY A 126 -1.77 -1.99 -19.29
CA GLY A 126 -1.63 -1.64 -20.69
C GLY A 126 -2.59 -0.54 -21.12
N MET A 127 -2.55 -0.19 -22.40
CA MET A 127 -3.50 0.76 -23.02
C MET A 127 -4.32 0.14 -24.16
N GLY A 128 -4.05 -1.12 -24.51
CA GLY A 128 -4.73 -1.81 -25.60
C GLY A 128 -6.00 -2.55 -25.14
N PRO A 129 -6.85 -2.94 -26.10
CA PRO A 129 -8.10 -3.65 -25.80
C PRO A 129 -7.89 -5.07 -25.24
N VAL A 130 -6.67 -5.61 -25.30
CA VAL A 130 -6.33 -6.97 -24.84
C VAL A 130 -5.51 -6.93 -23.54
N ASP A 131 -4.64 -5.93 -23.39
CA ASP A 131 -3.65 -5.85 -22.31
C ASP A 131 -3.91 -4.70 -21.33
N GLY A 132 -5.01 -3.95 -21.50
CA GLY A 132 -5.41 -2.88 -20.57
C GLY A 132 -5.46 -3.33 -19.12
N TYR A 133 -6.07 -4.50 -18.88
CA TYR A 133 -6.07 -5.21 -17.61
C TYR A 133 -5.77 -6.70 -17.86
N PRO A 134 -4.60 -7.22 -17.41
CA PRO A 134 -4.29 -8.65 -17.55
C PRO A 134 -5.20 -9.61 -16.76
N GLY A 135 -5.92 -9.10 -15.76
CA GLY A 135 -6.94 -9.82 -14.98
C GLY A 135 -8.28 -9.11 -15.02
N ASP A 136 -9.21 -9.53 -14.17
CA ASP A 136 -10.54 -8.92 -14.07
C ASP A 136 -10.42 -7.44 -13.63
N GLU A 137 -11.22 -6.57 -14.25
CA GLU A 137 -11.26 -5.14 -13.91
C GLU A 137 -12.00 -4.88 -12.58
N ASP A 138 -12.92 -5.79 -12.24
CA ASP A 138 -13.67 -5.85 -11.00
C ASP A 138 -14.45 -4.58 -10.65
N GLN A 139 -15.29 -4.15 -11.60
CA GLN A 139 -16.32 -3.14 -11.41
C GLN A 139 -15.78 -1.79 -10.90
N GLY A 140 -14.62 -1.37 -11.40
CA GLY A 140 -13.94 -0.15 -11.01
C GLY A 140 -12.82 -0.34 -9.98
N GLN A 141 -12.60 -1.55 -9.46
CA GLN A 141 -11.56 -1.80 -8.46
C GLN A 141 -10.15 -1.59 -9.04
N MET A 142 -9.85 -2.17 -10.21
CA MET A 142 -8.54 -2.01 -10.85
C MET A 142 -8.35 -0.59 -11.37
N GLY A 143 -9.36 -0.02 -12.03
CA GLY A 143 -9.33 1.36 -12.50
C GLY A 143 -9.17 2.38 -11.36
N GLY A 144 -9.90 2.19 -10.25
CA GLY A 144 -9.80 3.02 -9.06
C GLY A 144 -8.42 2.93 -8.40
N TRP A 145 -7.84 1.73 -8.32
CA TRP A 145 -6.47 1.56 -7.82
C TRP A 145 -5.45 2.25 -8.71
N PHE A 146 -5.58 2.13 -10.04
CA PHE A 146 -4.70 2.81 -11.01
C PHE A 146 -4.76 4.31 -10.79
N VAL A 147 -5.96 4.90 -10.75
CA VAL A 147 -6.13 6.36 -10.57
C VAL A 147 -5.52 6.84 -9.26
N MET A 148 -5.80 6.16 -8.15
CA MET A 148 -5.23 6.51 -6.84
C MET A 148 -3.70 6.44 -6.86
N THR A 149 -3.16 5.32 -7.36
CA THR A 149 -1.70 5.10 -7.41
C THR A 149 -1.01 6.06 -8.38
N ALA A 150 -1.64 6.40 -9.51
CA ALA A 150 -1.12 7.38 -10.45
C ALA A 150 -1.12 8.81 -9.88
N MET A 151 -2.04 9.13 -8.96
CA MET A 151 -1.95 10.35 -8.17
C MET A 151 -0.83 10.31 -7.12
N GLY A 152 -0.24 9.14 -6.88
CA GLY A 152 0.73 8.92 -5.81
C GLY A 152 0.07 8.82 -4.43
N LEU A 153 -1.23 8.50 -4.36
CA LEU A 153 -2.01 8.44 -3.12
C LEU A 153 -2.66 7.08 -2.90
N PHE A 154 -2.86 6.69 -1.65
CA PHE A 154 -3.63 5.50 -1.29
C PHE A 154 -4.25 5.57 0.09
N GLN A 155 -5.16 4.65 0.40
CA GLN A 155 -5.72 4.46 1.74
C GLN A 155 -5.80 2.97 2.05
N THR A 156 -4.80 2.40 2.73
CA THR A 156 -4.75 0.95 3.02
C THR A 156 -5.99 0.44 3.76
N ASN A 157 -6.60 1.28 4.61
CA ASN A 157 -7.81 0.93 5.35
C ASN A 157 -9.12 1.47 4.76
N GLY A 158 -9.10 1.92 3.51
CA GLY A 158 -10.28 2.46 2.82
C GLY A 158 -10.84 3.73 3.46
N GLY A 159 -10.04 4.47 4.23
CA GLY A 159 -10.48 5.68 4.91
C GLY A 159 -11.33 5.43 6.16
N CYS A 160 -11.34 4.20 6.70
CA CYS A 160 -12.17 3.82 7.85
C CYS A 160 -11.66 4.35 9.22
N SER A 161 -10.54 5.07 9.26
CA SER A 161 -10.05 5.69 10.50
C SER A 161 -10.93 6.87 10.93
N VAL A 162 -11.04 7.12 12.24
CA VAL A 162 -11.71 8.33 12.77
C VAL A 162 -11.11 9.62 12.20
N LYS A 163 -9.79 9.63 11.98
CA LYS A 163 -9.06 10.65 11.22
C LYS A 163 -8.41 9.99 10.01
N PRO A 164 -9.11 9.91 8.86
CA PRO A 164 -8.56 9.30 7.66
C PRO A 164 -7.31 10.03 7.19
N VAL A 165 -6.38 9.28 6.62
CA VAL A 165 -5.19 9.82 5.98
C VAL A 165 -5.13 9.36 4.54
N TYR A 166 -4.46 10.13 3.71
CA TYR A 166 -3.90 9.62 2.46
C TYR A 166 -2.44 9.26 2.72
N GLU A 167 -2.05 8.07 2.26
CA GLU A 167 -0.67 7.64 2.18
C GLU A 167 -0.04 8.23 0.92
N VAL A 168 1.23 8.62 1.00
CA VAL A 168 1.98 9.24 -0.09
C VAL A 168 2.96 8.22 -0.66
N GLY A 169 2.84 7.99 -1.96
CA GLY A 169 3.70 7.13 -2.75
C GLY A 169 4.51 7.95 -3.75
N SER A 170 4.50 7.55 -5.01
CA SER A 170 5.17 8.29 -6.09
C SER A 170 4.17 8.54 -7.23
N PRO A 171 3.85 9.80 -7.54
CA PRO A 171 2.85 10.15 -8.55
C PRO A 171 3.37 9.89 -9.95
N LEU A 172 2.50 9.52 -10.89
CA LEU A 172 2.85 9.26 -12.29
C LEU A 172 3.10 10.56 -13.07
N PHE A 173 2.31 11.60 -12.79
CA PHE A 173 2.30 12.86 -13.53
C PHE A 173 3.01 14.00 -12.78
N ASP A 174 3.53 14.97 -13.54
CA ASP A 174 4.23 16.15 -12.99
C ASP A 174 3.28 17.08 -12.24
N ARG A 175 2.00 17.13 -12.64
CA ARG A 175 0.97 17.94 -12.01
C ARG A 175 -0.38 17.22 -12.08
N ILE A 176 -1.03 17.08 -10.93
CA ILE A 176 -2.40 16.56 -10.80
C ILE A 176 -3.25 17.65 -10.13
N VAL A 177 -4.43 17.91 -10.68
CA VAL A 177 -5.38 18.88 -10.14
C VAL A 177 -6.69 18.16 -9.83
N ILE A 178 -7.06 18.11 -8.55
CA ILE A 178 -8.28 17.47 -8.06
C ILE A 178 -9.30 18.57 -7.82
N HIS A 179 -10.36 18.58 -8.63
CA HIS A 179 -11.51 19.46 -8.43
C HIS A 179 -12.50 18.80 -7.48
N LEU A 180 -12.69 19.40 -6.31
CA LEU A 180 -13.57 18.89 -5.28
C LEU A 180 -15.01 19.30 -5.56
N ASP A 181 -15.96 18.39 -5.32
CA ASP A 181 -17.38 18.68 -5.48
C ASP A 181 -17.82 19.69 -4.38
N PRO A 182 -18.27 20.90 -4.77
CA PRO A 182 -18.67 21.95 -3.83
C PRO A 182 -19.87 21.57 -2.97
N LYS A 183 -20.62 20.51 -3.33
CA LYS A 183 -21.70 19.97 -2.50
C LYS A 183 -21.17 19.32 -1.22
N TYR A 184 -19.98 18.72 -1.27
CA TYR A 184 -19.42 17.95 -0.16
C TYR A 184 -18.20 18.62 0.49
N TYR A 185 -17.46 19.46 -0.24
CA TYR A 185 -16.21 20.04 0.22
C TYR A 185 -16.08 21.51 -0.16
N SER A 186 -15.57 22.33 0.75
CA SER A 186 -15.36 23.77 0.52
C SER A 186 -14.02 24.12 -0.13
N GLY A 187 -13.07 23.19 -0.19
CA GLY A 187 -11.69 23.46 -0.61
C GLY A 187 -11.51 23.81 -2.09
N GLY A 188 -12.51 23.55 -2.93
CA GLY A 188 -12.48 23.83 -4.36
C GLY A 188 -11.49 22.96 -5.14
N THR A 189 -10.18 23.17 -4.96
CA THR A 189 -9.13 22.43 -5.67
C THR A 189 -7.98 22.03 -4.75
N PHE A 190 -7.51 20.79 -4.91
CA PHE A 190 -6.25 20.32 -4.35
C PHE A 190 -5.27 19.96 -5.47
N THR A 191 -4.03 20.44 -5.39
CA THR A 191 -3.01 20.21 -6.41
C THR A 191 -1.87 19.35 -5.87
N ILE A 192 -1.41 18.39 -6.66
CA ILE A 192 -0.15 17.66 -6.43
C ILE A 192 0.84 18.11 -7.50
N GLU A 193 1.98 18.66 -7.10
CA GLU A 193 3.09 19.05 -7.98
C GLU A 193 4.31 18.16 -7.72
N ALA A 194 4.68 17.35 -8.71
CA ALA A 194 5.84 16.46 -8.65
C ALA A 194 7.00 17.04 -9.47
N ARG A 195 7.85 17.83 -8.82
CA ARG A 195 9.00 18.50 -9.45
C ARG A 195 10.06 17.48 -9.82
N ASN A 196 10.63 17.62 -11.01
CA ASN A 196 11.63 16.71 -11.57
C ASN A 196 11.14 15.27 -11.74
N ASN A 197 9.83 15.01 -11.77
CA ASN A 197 9.29 13.67 -12.00
C ASN A 197 9.70 13.14 -13.39
N SER A 198 10.02 11.85 -13.46
CA SER A 198 10.32 11.14 -14.70
C SER A 198 10.30 9.63 -14.45
N SER A 199 10.47 8.82 -15.50
CA SER A 199 10.67 7.37 -15.37
C SER A 199 11.91 6.99 -14.55
N LYS A 200 12.88 7.90 -14.40
CA LYS A 200 14.06 7.70 -13.54
C LYS A 200 13.87 8.27 -12.15
N ASN A 201 13.21 9.42 -12.04
CA ASN A 201 13.06 10.16 -10.80
C ASN A 201 11.77 9.76 -10.09
N VAL A 202 11.79 8.58 -9.45
CA VAL A 202 10.62 8.00 -8.79
C VAL A 202 10.60 8.21 -7.27
N TYR A 203 11.68 8.73 -6.68
CA TYR A 203 11.83 8.83 -5.23
C TYR A 203 11.64 10.25 -4.71
N ILE A 204 10.83 10.42 -3.68
CA ILE A 204 10.64 11.71 -2.99
C ILE A 204 11.93 12.06 -2.23
N GLN A 205 12.50 13.22 -2.53
CA GLN A 205 13.66 13.80 -1.82
C GLN A 205 13.20 14.72 -0.70
N SER A 206 12.17 15.53 -0.97
CA SER A 206 11.50 16.40 0.00
C SER A 206 10.03 16.57 -0.38
N ALA A 207 9.20 16.92 0.60
CA ALA A 207 7.80 17.21 0.38
C ALA A 207 7.36 18.41 1.22
N THR A 208 6.41 19.18 0.70
CA THR A 208 5.68 20.21 1.46
C THR A 208 4.19 20.12 1.22
N LEU A 209 3.41 20.42 2.25
CA LEU A 209 1.96 20.55 2.18
C LEU A 209 1.62 21.98 2.60
N ASP A 210 1.04 22.74 1.67
CA ASP A 210 0.77 24.18 1.83
C ASP A 210 2.00 24.98 2.30
N GLY A 211 3.15 24.67 1.70
CA GLY A 211 4.44 25.29 2.00
C GLY A 211 5.10 24.84 3.31
N LYS A 212 4.44 23.99 4.11
CA LYS A 212 5.01 23.43 5.35
C LYS A 212 5.72 22.11 5.07
N PRO A 213 6.90 21.84 5.65
CA PRO A 213 7.58 20.56 5.48
C PRO A 213 6.71 19.37 5.84
N LEU A 214 6.58 18.41 4.91
CA LEU A 214 5.92 17.13 5.12
C LEU A 214 6.99 16.03 5.19
N ASN A 215 7.36 15.63 6.40
CA ASN A 215 8.38 14.60 6.64
C ASN A 215 7.77 13.22 6.93
N LYS A 216 6.51 13.00 6.54
CA LYS A 216 5.74 11.78 6.78
C LYS A 216 5.18 11.28 5.46
N PRO A 217 5.10 9.96 5.22
CA PRO A 217 4.51 9.40 4.01
C PRO A 217 2.98 9.42 4.05
N ARG A 218 2.38 10.46 4.64
CA ARG A 218 0.93 10.61 4.79
C ARG A 218 0.54 12.01 5.24
N PHE A 219 -0.68 12.41 4.89
CA PHE A 219 -1.35 13.64 5.38
C PHE A 219 -2.82 13.34 5.66
N PHE A 220 -3.53 14.21 6.39
CA PHE A 220 -4.93 13.95 6.73
C PHE A 220 -5.83 14.17 5.52
N ALA A 221 -6.90 13.40 5.40
CA ALA A 221 -7.87 13.59 4.33
C ALA A 221 -8.49 15.01 4.35
N THR A 222 -8.62 15.61 5.54
CA THR A 222 -9.07 16.99 5.70
C THR A 222 -8.15 18.00 5.01
N ASP A 223 -6.84 17.77 5.00
CA ASP A 223 -5.89 18.66 4.34
C ASP A 223 -6.12 18.71 2.81
N LEU A 224 -6.63 17.62 2.22
CA LEU A 224 -7.05 17.62 0.81
C LEU A 224 -8.44 18.23 0.62
N GLN A 225 -9.39 17.94 1.53
CA GLN A 225 -10.76 18.43 1.46
C GLN A 225 -10.88 19.96 1.63
N ASP A 226 -9.95 20.54 2.38
CA ASP A 226 -9.81 21.99 2.55
C ASP A 226 -9.16 22.67 1.33
N GLY A 227 -8.72 21.88 0.34
CA GLY A 227 -7.97 22.35 -0.82
C GLY A 227 -6.51 22.63 -0.47
N GLY A 228 -5.73 23.09 -1.44
CA GLY A 228 -4.32 23.42 -1.23
C GLY A 228 -3.37 22.70 -2.17
N THR A 229 -2.10 22.57 -1.76
CA THR A 229 -1.04 22.04 -2.61
C THR A 229 -0.07 21.13 -1.86
N LEU A 230 0.08 19.90 -2.36
CA LEU A 230 1.19 19.00 -2.06
C LEU A 230 2.29 19.18 -3.11
N VAL A 231 3.49 19.55 -2.69
CA VAL A 231 4.68 19.64 -3.56
C VAL A 231 5.66 18.54 -3.19
N LEU A 232 6.10 17.77 -4.17
CA LEU A 232 7.07 16.69 -4.04
C LEU A 232 8.28 17.00 -4.94
N ASP A 233 9.48 17.06 -4.36
CA ASP A 233 10.71 17.13 -5.14
C ASP A 233 11.21 15.70 -5.38
N MET A 234 11.22 15.26 -6.63
CA MET A 234 11.56 13.90 -7.02
C MET A 234 13.03 13.75 -7.38
N GLY A 235 13.57 12.54 -7.22
CA GLY A 235 14.96 12.21 -7.53
C GLY A 235 15.16 10.74 -7.91
N PRO A 236 16.32 10.40 -8.51
CA PRO A 236 16.60 9.07 -9.06
C PRO A 236 17.06 8.05 -8.02
N THR A 237 17.43 8.51 -6.82
CA THR A 237 17.93 7.66 -5.74
C THR A 237 17.02 7.73 -4.50
N PRO A 238 16.86 6.61 -3.76
CA PRO A 238 16.06 6.61 -2.54
C PRO A 238 16.58 7.61 -1.49
N ASN A 239 15.74 8.54 -1.03
CA ASN A 239 15.98 9.22 0.23
C ASN A 239 15.55 8.32 1.39
N LYS A 240 16.51 7.66 2.03
CA LYS A 240 16.24 6.70 3.12
C LYS A 240 15.91 7.35 4.46
N THR A 241 15.98 8.68 4.58
CA THR A 241 15.68 9.41 5.83
C THR A 241 14.31 10.08 5.83
N TRP A 242 13.68 10.26 4.67
CA TRP A 242 12.33 10.83 4.59
C TRP A 242 11.28 9.80 5.02
N GLY A 243 10.42 10.18 5.98
CA GLY A 243 9.26 9.37 6.39
C GLY A 243 9.59 7.99 6.98
N ASN A 244 10.82 7.79 7.46
CA ASN A 244 11.30 6.46 7.87
C ASN A 244 11.12 6.15 9.35
N GLN A 245 10.70 7.12 10.18
CA GLN A 245 10.58 6.91 11.62
C GLN A 245 9.27 6.19 11.96
N PRO A 246 9.24 5.32 12.99
CA PRO A 246 8.02 4.65 13.45
C PRO A 246 6.82 5.58 13.69
N LYS A 247 7.07 6.78 14.22
CA LYS A 247 6.05 7.82 14.49
C LYS A 247 5.46 8.48 13.22
N ASP A 248 6.15 8.36 12.10
CA ASP A 248 5.76 8.98 10.82
C ASP A 248 4.83 8.06 10.02
N ALA A 249 4.81 6.77 10.34
CA ALA A 249 3.94 5.77 9.73
C ALA A 249 2.45 6.20 9.71
N PRO A 250 1.67 5.69 8.76
CA PRO A 250 0.22 5.86 8.79
C PRO A 250 -0.39 5.20 10.05
N PRO A 251 -1.58 5.67 10.49
CA PRO A 251 -2.18 5.21 11.73
C PRO A 251 -2.58 3.73 11.64
N SER A 252 -2.35 3.00 12.72
CA SER A 252 -2.82 1.63 12.96
C SER A 252 -3.58 1.58 14.29
N MET A 253 -4.41 0.55 14.49
CA MET A 253 -5.08 0.35 15.78
C MET A 253 -4.07 0.12 16.93
N THR A 254 -3.04 -0.68 16.68
CA THR A 254 -1.90 -0.83 17.58
C THR A 254 -0.92 0.32 17.36
N ASN A 255 -0.45 0.95 18.44
CA ASN A 255 0.59 1.97 18.33
C ASN A 255 1.92 1.34 17.88
N THR A 256 2.63 2.00 16.97
CA THR A 256 4.02 1.65 16.64
C THR A 256 4.89 1.82 17.89
N PRO A 257 5.79 0.87 18.21
CA PRO A 257 6.72 0.99 19.34
C PRO A 257 7.62 2.24 19.25
#